data_AF-A0A1H8SYS7-F1
#
_entry.id   AF-A0A1H8SYS7-F1
#
_cell.length_a   1.000
_cell.length_b   1.000
_cell.length_c   1.000
_cell.angle_alpha   90.00
_cell.angle_beta   90.00
_cell.angle_gamma   90.00
#
_symmetry.space_group_name_H-M   'P 1'
#
loop_
_entity.id
_entity.type
_entity.pdbx_description
1 polymer ?
#
loop_
_entity_poly.entity_id
_entity_poly.type
_entity_poly.pdbx_seq_one_letter_code
_entity_poly.pdbx_strand_id
1 'polypeptide(L)'
;MVAAIGRLLRRGLPVTPATADPVLLDLRGIVARAVDPADDASRTAALDGTLRGLLARFPDTRYAPAARALFGLPPAEPGQNLTVRRDLAAEQSGHEVHHFRKRVEPRLIEKVAWELLADADRFTRSPMIAPRLAPVTERQPVQPDPFAWEVAEHEEQLSRLWSAIYAARAELLAVERLISLRADRMDILHTAVTAAWRWAVARAEAIGYTTAFDPDQDVDALVALTGWTPPLTGAQASRLTEAAGGGASREQFVHSLHGETGLGNAWTEGFLPRTPDLEHTPEKNGQLS
;
A
#
# COMPACT_ATOMS: atom_id res chain seq x y z
N MET A 1 -16.62 -17.42 12.53
CA MET A 1 -15.23 -17.43 12.03
C MET A 1 -14.59 -18.82 12.04
N VAL A 2 -14.32 -19.41 13.20
CA VAL A 2 -13.66 -20.74 13.33
C VAL A 2 -14.32 -21.83 12.47
N ALA A 3 -15.65 -21.91 12.49
CA ALA A 3 -16.39 -22.88 11.66
C ALA A 3 -16.23 -22.66 10.14
N ALA A 4 -16.12 -21.40 9.71
CA ALA A 4 -15.91 -21.06 8.30
C ALA A 4 -14.50 -21.45 7.83
N ILE A 5 -13.48 -21.18 8.66
CA ILE A 5 -12.11 -21.65 8.44
C ILE A 5 -12.05 -23.19 8.41
N GLY A 6 -12.76 -23.86 9.33
CA GLY A 6 -12.85 -25.32 9.36
C GLY A 6 -13.49 -25.92 8.10
N ARG A 7 -14.44 -25.22 7.47
CA ARG A 7 -15.00 -25.63 6.16
C ARG A 7 -13.98 -25.44 5.03
N LEU A 8 -13.29 -24.30 5.01
CA LEU A 8 -12.24 -23.99 4.03
C LEU A 8 -11.11 -25.03 4.06
N LEU A 9 -10.70 -25.47 5.25
CA LEU A 9 -9.68 -26.51 5.42
C LEU A 9 -9.97 -27.80 4.66
N ARG A 10 -11.24 -28.21 4.53
CA ARG A 10 -11.60 -29.46 3.82
C ARG A 10 -11.08 -29.49 2.39
N ARG A 11 -11.01 -28.33 1.75
CA ARG A 11 -10.55 -28.17 0.36
C ARG A 11 -9.13 -27.59 0.29
N GLY A 12 -8.75 -26.76 1.25
CA GLY A 12 -7.45 -26.09 1.26
C GLY A 12 -7.43 -24.88 0.32
N LEU A 13 -6.23 -24.36 0.09
CA LEU A 13 -5.93 -23.30 -0.86
C LEU A 13 -5.58 -23.90 -2.24
N PRO A 14 -5.83 -23.18 -3.35
CA PRO A 14 -6.42 -21.84 -3.40
C PRO A 14 -7.90 -21.81 -3.02
N VAL A 15 -8.37 -20.68 -2.48
CA VAL A 15 -9.80 -20.43 -2.32
C VAL A 15 -10.40 -20.23 -3.71
N THR A 16 -11.51 -20.92 -3.98
CA THR A 16 -12.27 -20.80 -5.24
C THR A 16 -13.71 -20.40 -4.91
N PRO A 17 -14.49 -19.88 -5.87
CA PRO A 17 -15.89 -19.51 -5.61
C PRO A 17 -16.73 -20.67 -5.03
N ALA A 18 -16.39 -21.92 -5.37
CA ALA A 18 -17.07 -23.11 -4.85
C ALA A 18 -16.66 -23.48 -3.41
N THR A 19 -15.54 -22.95 -2.91
CA THR A 19 -14.97 -23.26 -1.59
C THR A 19 -14.95 -22.06 -0.65
N ALA A 20 -15.18 -20.86 -1.18
CA ALA A 20 -15.31 -19.63 -0.43
C ALA A 20 -16.52 -19.69 0.49
N ASP A 21 -16.31 -19.34 1.75
CA ASP A 21 -17.37 -19.24 2.73
C ASP A 21 -17.93 -17.82 2.73
N PRO A 22 -19.25 -17.60 2.59
CA PRO A 22 -19.82 -16.26 2.56
C PRO A 22 -19.44 -15.41 3.78
N VAL A 23 -19.33 -16.04 4.97
CA VAL A 23 -18.94 -15.33 6.21
C VAL A 23 -17.51 -14.79 6.12
N LEU A 24 -16.63 -15.45 5.36
CA LEU A 24 -15.26 -14.98 5.12
C LEU A 24 -15.22 -13.93 4.01
N LEU A 25 -16.05 -14.05 2.98
CA LEU A 25 -16.14 -13.06 1.90
C LEU A 25 -16.74 -11.73 2.38
N ASP A 26 -17.62 -11.77 3.37
CA ASP A 26 -18.25 -10.58 3.96
C ASP A 26 -17.38 -9.91 5.04
N LEU A 27 -16.20 -10.47 5.34
CA LEU A 27 -15.24 -9.79 6.18
C LEU A 27 -14.86 -8.46 5.54
N ARG A 28 -14.98 -7.38 6.31
CA ARG A 28 -14.70 -6.02 5.81
C ARG A 28 -13.31 -5.88 5.20
N GLY A 29 -12.29 -6.50 5.81
CA GLY A 29 -10.92 -6.50 5.26
C GLY A 29 -10.78 -7.30 3.96
N ILE A 30 -11.69 -8.22 3.66
CA ILE A 30 -11.73 -8.93 2.38
C ILE A 30 -12.47 -8.11 1.33
N VAL A 31 -13.67 -7.61 1.67
CA VAL A 31 -14.46 -6.73 0.81
C VAL A 31 -13.63 -5.54 0.34
N ALA A 32 -12.85 -4.94 1.24
CA ALA A 32 -12.11 -3.74 0.96
C ALA A 32 -10.74 -3.97 0.27
N ARG A 33 -10.31 -5.24 0.16
CA ARG A 33 -9.15 -5.65 -0.66
C ARG A 33 -9.55 -6.22 -2.03
N ALA A 34 -10.84 -6.42 -2.25
CA ALA A 34 -11.35 -6.85 -3.54
C ALA A 34 -11.25 -5.69 -4.54
N VAL A 35 -10.82 -5.99 -5.77
CA VAL A 35 -10.80 -5.06 -6.90
C VAL A 35 -12.21 -4.51 -7.18
N ASP A 36 -13.21 -5.40 -7.15
CA ASP A 36 -14.62 -5.03 -7.16
C ASP A 36 -15.32 -5.62 -5.92
N PRO A 37 -15.67 -4.79 -4.92
CA PRO A 37 -16.37 -5.23 -3.71
C PRO A 37 -17.72 -5.91 -3.95
N ALA A 38 -18.38 -5.63 -5.08
CA ALA A 38 -19.65 -6.24 -5.46
C ALA A 38 -19.48 -7.60 -6.13
N ASP A 39 -18.29 -7.92 -6.63
CA ASP A 39 -17.99 -9.18 -7.30
C ASP A 39 -17.47 -10.26 -6.32
N ASP A 40 -18.13 -11.41 -6.31
CA ASP A 40 -17.76 -12.57 -5.49
C ASP A 40 -16.41 -13.17 -5.90
N ALA A 41 -16.05 -13.14 -7.20
CA ALA A 41 -14.77 -13.67 -7.67
C ALA A 41 -13.62 -12.79 -7.19
N SER A 42 -13.78 -11.47 -7.26
CA SER A 42 -12.83 -10.49 -6.72
C SER A 42 -12.64 -10.66 -5.20
N ARG A 43 -13.72 -10.80 -4.43
CA ARG A 43 -13.64 -11.08 -2.98
C ARG A 43 -13.01 -12.43 -2.67
N THR A 44 -13.21 -13.43 -3.51
CA THR A 44 -12.57 -14.75 -3.36
C THR A 44 -11.06 -14.66 -3.55
N ALA A 45 -10.59 -13.92 -4.56
CA ALA A 45 -9.17 -13.68 -4.79
C ALA A 45 -8.52 -12.92 -3.62
N ALA A 46 -9.21 -11.89 -3.11
CA ALA A 46 -8.77 -11.15 -1.93
C ALA A 46 -8.66 -12.03 -0.68
N LEU A 47 -9.61 -12.96 -0.47
CA LEU A 47 -9.55 -13.93 0.62
C LEU A 47 -8.37 -14.90 0.48
N ASP A 48 -8.11 -15.41 -0.74
CA ASP A 48 -6.96 -16.28 -1.00
C ASP A 48 -5.63 -15.59 -0.67
N GLY A 49 -5.42 -14.38 -1.20
CA GLY A 49 -4.23 -13.58 -0.93
C GLY A 49 -4.05 -13.27 0.55
N THR A 50 -5.13 -12.90 1.24
CA THR A 50 -5.09 -12.58 2.68
C THR A 50 -4.70 -13.81 3.51
N LEU A 51 -5.27 -14.98 3.22
CA LEU A 51 -4.93 -16.22 3.93
C LEU A 51 -3.50 -16.66 3.69
N ARG A 52 -3.00 -16.57 2.44
CA ARG A 52 -1.60 -16.86 2.11
C ARG A 52 -0.65 -15.96 2.88
N GLY A 53 -0.89 -14.64 2.88
CA GLY A 53 -0.06 -13.67 3.60
C GLY A 53 -0.05 -13.91 5.12
N LEU A 54 -1.22 -14.23 5.69
CA LEU A 54 -1.34 -14.56 7.12
C LEU A 54 -0.56 -15.83 7.48
N LEU A 55 -0.69 -16.89 6.67
CA LEU A 55 0.02 -18.16 6.89
C LEU A 55 1.53 -18.05 6.68
N ALA A 56 1.98 -17.17 5.79
CA ALA A 56 3.40 -16.87 5.60
C ALA A 56 4.01 -16.17 6.83
N ARG A 57 3.26 -15.25 7.46
CA ARG A 57 3.66 -14.51 8.67
C ARG A 57 3.06 -15.09 9.95
N PHE A 58 2.80 -16.40 9.97
CA PHE A 58 2.10 -17.01 11.11
C PHE A 58 2.90 -16.79 12.41
N PRO A 59 2.29 -16.21 13.47
CA PRO A 59 3.04 -15.68 14.62
C PRO A 59 3.68 -16.77 15.49
N ASP A 60 3.34 -18.04 15.27
CA ASP A 60 3.90 -19.17 15.98
C ASP A 60 4.89 -19.91 15.09
N THR A 61 6.18 -19.54 15.16
CA THR A 61 7.23 -20.09 14.29
C THR A 61 7.31 -21.61 14.36
N ARG A 62 7.05 -22.19 15.55
CA ARG A 62 7.01 -23.64 15.76
C ARG A 62 5.90 -24.32 14.96
N TYR A 63 4.73 -23.70 14.87
CA TYR A 63 3.57 -24.28 14.19
C TYR A 63 3.33 -23.72 12.78
N ALA A 64 4.10 -22.73 12.33
CA ALA A 64 3.93 -22.11 11.02
C ALA A 64 4.02 -23.11 9.83
N PRO A 65 4.96 -24.08 9.80
CA PRO A 65 4.98 -25.09 8.73
C PRO A 65 3.76 -26.01 8.78
N ALA A 66 3.31 -26.40 9.99
CA ALA A 66 2.12 -27.22 10.18
C ALA A 66 0.83 -26.50 9.78
N ALA A 67 0.71 -25.20 10.08
CA ALA A 67 -0.40 -24.37 9.64
C ALA A 67 -0.43 -24.26 8.12
N ARG A 68 0.71 -23.98 7.46
CA ARG A 68 0.79 -23.95 5.98
C ARG A 68 0.39 -25.29 5.35
N ALA A 69 0.94 -26.40 5.87
CA ALA A 69 0.61 -27.74 5.41
C ALA A 69 -0.90 -28.04 5.52
N LEU A 70 -1.53 -27.67 6.65
CA LEU A 70 -2.97 -27.82 6.85
C LEU A 70 -3.80 -27.13 5.76
N PHE A 71 -3.36 -26.00 5.24
CA PHE A 71 -4.05 -25.25 4.18
C PHE A 71 -3.60 -25.62 2.76
N GLY A 72 -2.68 -26.58 2.59
CA GLY A 72 -2.20 -27.00 1.26
C GLY A 72 -1.14 -26.08 0.67
N LEU A 73 -0.42 -25.37 1.53
CA LEU A 73 0.79 -24.63 1.18
C LEU A 73 2.03 -25.43 1.60
N PRO A 74 3.21 -25.17 0.99
CA PRO A 74 4.45 -25.85 1.33
C PRO A 74 4.67 -25.93 2.86
N PRO A 75 4.97 -27.14 3.40
CA PRO A 75 5.45 -28.34 2.69
C PRO A 75 4.36 -29.24 2.08
N ALA A 76 3.08 -28.91 2.20
CA ALA A 76 2.03 -29.60 1.46
C ALA A 76 1.91 -29.07 0.03
N GLU A 77 1.35 -29.89 -0.88
CA GLU A 77 1.07 -29.47 -2.25
C GLU A 77 -0.39 -29.04 -2.40
N PRO A 78 -0.68 -28.08 -3.30
CA PRO A 78 -2.05 -27.72 -3.65
C PRO A 78 -2.86 -28.93 -4.12
N GLY A 79 -4.12 -29.03 -3.70
CA GLY A 79 -5.02 -30.11 -4.11
C GLY A 79 -4.88 -31.42 -3.32
N GLN A 80 -3.90 -31.54 -2.42
CA GLN A 80 -3.83 -32.68 -1.50
C GLN A 80 -5.06 -32.76 -0.59
N ASN A 81 -5.55 -33.99 -0.38
CA ASN A 81 -6.70 -34.20 0.49
C ASN A 81 -6.35 -33.87 1.96
N LEU A 82 -7.40 -33.62 2.77
CA LEU A 82 -7.21 -33.18 4.16
C LEU A 82 -6.49 -34.23 5.03
N THR A 83 -6.58 -35.51 4.71
CA THR A 83 -5.87 -36.57 5.46
C THR A 83 -4.37 -36.42 5.28
N VAL A 84 -3.89 -36.35 4.04
CA VAL A 84 -2.47 -36.15 3.71
C VAL A 84 -1.93 -34.87 4.34
N ARG A 85 -2.68 -33.77 4.24
CA ARG A 85 -2.30 -32.49 4.86
C ARG A 85 -2.20 -32.55 6.38
N ARG A 86 -3.07 -33.33 7.04
CA ARG A 86 -3.02 -33.54 8.50
C ARG A 86 -1.82 -34.37 8.91
N ASP A 87 -1.48 -35.40 8.14
CA ASP A 87 -0.33 -36.24 8.44
C ASP A 87 0.97 -35.42 8.33
N LEU A 88 1.12 -34.65 7.25
CA LEU A 88 2.22 -33.70 7.07
C LEU A 88 2.26 -32.65 8.20
N ALA A 89 1.12 -32.04 8.54
CA ALA A 89 1.10 -31.03 9.59
C ALA A 89 1.45 -31.59 10.98
N ALA A 90 1.05 -32.83 11.27
CA ALA A 90 1.43 -33.52 12.49
C ALA A 90 2.95 -33.76 12.54
N GLU A 91 3.53 -34.27 11.44
CA GLU A 91 4.97 -34.45 11.28
C GLU A 91 5.74 -33.14 11.49
N GLN A 92 5.34 -32.06 10.80
CA GLN A 92 5.97 -30.75 10.89
C GLN A 92 5.91 -30.11 12.27
N SER A 93 4.94 -30.50 13.10
CA SER A 93 4.81 -30.00 14.47
C SER A 93 5.38 -30.96 15.53
N GLY A 94 5.92 -32.11 15.10
CA GLY A 94 6.50 -33.13 15.98
C GLY A 94 5.47 -33.87 16.82
N HIS A 95 4.22 -34.00 16.33
CA HIS A 95 3.12 -34.65 17.03
C HIS A 95 2.64 -35.90 16.29
N GLU A 96 2.12 -36.86 17.04
CA GLU A 96 1.36 -37.98 16.48
C GLU A 96 0.01 -37.48 15.92
N VAL A 97 -0.44 -38.06 14.81
CA VAL A 97 -1.59 -37.57 14.01
C VAL A 97 -2.87 -37.46 14.83
N HIS A 98 -3.19 -38.45 15.67
CA HIS A 98 -4.37 -38.42 16.51
C HIS A 98 -4.29 -37.35 17.61
N HIS A 99 -3.12 -37.13 18.23
CA HIS A 99 -2.89 -36.00 19.13
C HIS A 99 -3.06 -34.66 18.39
N PHE A 100 -2.45 -34.53 17.21
CA PHE A 100 -2.52 -33.33 16.38
C PHE A 100 -3.99 -32.98 16.09
N ARG A 101 -4.76 -33.94 15.56
CA ARG A 101 -6.18 -33.75 15.21
C ARG A 101 -7.05 -33.36 16.42
N LYS A 102 -6.78 -33.93 17.60
CA LYS A 102 -7.61 -33.67 18.80
C LYS A 102 -7.21 -32.41 19.57
N ARG A 103 -5.95 -31.99 19.52
CA ARG A 103 -5.41 -30.95 20.43
C ARG A 103 -4.77 -29.77 19.70
N VAL A 104 -4.08 -30.01 18.59
CA VAL A 104 -3.27 -28.99 17.91
C VAL A 104 -4.09 -28.33 16.80
N GLU A 105 -4.67 -29.11 15.89
CA GLU A 105 -5.45 -28.62 14.75
C GLU A 105 -6.56 -27.64 15.18
N PRO A 106 -7.40 -27.92 16.20
CA PRO A 106 -8.44 -26.96 16.61
C PRO A 106 -7.87 -25.61 17.07
N ARG A 107 -6.73 -25.63 17.76
CA ARG A 107 -6.06 -24.40 18.24
C ARG A 107 -5.44 -23.62 17.09
N LEU A 108 -4.89 -24.30 16.08
CA LEU A 108 -4.36 -23.63 14.88
C LEU A 108 -5.48 -22.97 14.09
N ILE A 109 -6.62 -23.64 13.91
CA ILE A 109 -7.81 -23.06 13.25
C ILE A 109 -8.29 -21.84 14.01
N GLU A 110 -8.39 -21.93 15.33
CA GLU A 110 -8.78 -20.81 16.18
C GLU A 110 -7.82 -19.63 16.05
N LYS A 111 -6.51 -19.87 16.05
CA LYS A 111 -5.49 -18.85 15.89
C LYS A 111 -5.55 -18.16 14.52
N VAL A 112 -5.71 -18.93 13.43
CA VAL A 112 -5.93 -18.37 12.08
C VAL A 112 -7.20 -17.53 12.03
N ALA A 113 -8.30 -18.01 12.62
CA ALA A 113 -9.55 -17.27 12.69
C ALA A 113 -9.40 -15.93 13.44
N TRP A 114 -8.67 -15.91 14.56
CA TRP A 114 -8.38 -14.70 15.32
C TRP A 114 -7.50 -13.73 14.55
N GLU A 115 -6.44 -14.21 13.89
CA GLU A 115 -5.58 -13.35 13.07
C GLU A 115 -6.33 -12.74 11.88
N LEU A 116 -7.25 -13.49 11.27
CA LEU A 116 -8.07 -13.00 10.16
C LEU A 116 -9.08 -11.93 10.64
N LEU A 117 -9.65 -12.09 11.83
CA LEU A 117 -10.51 -11.07 12.44
C LEU A 117 -9.71 -9.82 12.80
N ALA A 118 -8.56 -9.98 13.45
CA ALA A 118 -7.68 -8.87 13.81
C ALA A 118 -7.21 -8.13 12.55
N ASP A 119 -6.94 -8.84 11.46
CA ASP A 119 -6.62 -8.26 10.17
C ASP A 119 -7.80 -7.46 9.57
N ALA A 120 -9.01 -8.01 9.60
CA ALA A 120 -10.21 -7.32 9.14
C ALA A 120 -10.49 -6.04 9.95
N ASP A 121 -10.27 -6.07 11.26
CA ASP A 121 -10.43 -4.90 12.14
C ASP A 121 -9.37 -3.82 11.85
N ARG A 122 -8.12 -4.23 11.56
CA ARG A 122 -7.04 -3.30 11.16
C ARG A 122 -7.39 -2.49 9.91
N PHE A 123 -8.20 -3.05 9.00
CA PHE A 123 -8.57 -2.44 7.71
C PHE A 123 -9.70 -1.38 7.77
N THR A 124 -10.35 -1.16 8.92
CA THR A 124 -11.58 -0.34 9.06
C THR A 124 -11.46 1.18 8.84
N ARG A 125 -10.44 1.74 8.17
CA ARG A 125 -10.30 3.20 8.00
C ARG A 125 -9.82 3.64 6.61
N SER A 126 -10.70 3.99 5.66
CA SER A 126 -10.34 4.71 4.41
C SER A 126 -9.54 3.92 3.36
N PRO A 127 -9.68 4.25 2.05
CA PRO A 127 -9.36 3.35 0.93
C PRO A 127 -7.86 3.09 0.76
N MET A 128 -7.00 3.85 1.42
CA MET A 128 -5.60 3.50 1.61
C MET A 128 -5.10 4.09 2.93
N ILE A 129 -4.81 3.21 3.88
CA ILE A 129 -4.09 3.57 5.11
C ILE A 129 -2.63 3.20 4.88
N ALA A 130 -1.73 4.09 5.25
CA ALA A 130 -0.37 3.65 5.49
C ALA A 130 -0.37 2.43 6.44
N PRO A 131 0.46 1.40 6.17
CA PRO A 131 0.62 0.30 7.09
C PRO A 131 0.87 0.84 8.50
N ARG A 132 0.06 0.38 9.47
CA ARG A 132 0.34 0.71 10.86
C ARG A 132 1.61 -0.02 11.25
N LEU A 133 2.69 0.74 11.43
CA LEU A 133 3.94 0.19 11.96
C LEU A 133 3.71 -0.20 13.42
N ALA A 134 3.77 -1.49 13.72
CA ALA A 134 3.78 -1.97 15.09
C ALA A 134 5.16 -1.69 15.69
N PRO A 135 5.26 -1.24 16.96
CA PRO A 135 6.54 -1.15 17.63
C PRO A 135 7.25 -2.51 17.62
N VAL A 136 8.44 -2.53 17.04
CA VAL A 136 9.27 -3.75 16.96
C VAL A 136 10.26 -3.72 18.12
N THR A 137 10.09 -4.62 19.10
CA THR A 137 10.96 -4.71 20.27
C THR A 137 12.16 -5.63 20.05
N GLU A 138 12.14 -6.43 18.98
CA GLU A 138 13.15 -7.43 18.67
C GLU A 138 13.46 -7.42 17.17
N ARG A 139 14.70 -7.72 16.79
CA ARG A 139 15.06 -7.85 15.37
C ARG A 139 14.17 -8.91 14.70
N GLN A 140 13.59 -8.58 13.54
CA GLN A 140 12.84 -9.52 12.71
C GLN A 140 13.76 -10.15 11.65
N PRO A 141 14.22 -11.40 11.82
CA PRO A 141 15.02 -12.07 10.80
C PRO A 141 14.14 -12.52 9.63
N VAL A 142 14.53 -12.15 8.41
CA VAL A 142 13.94 -12.72 7.18
C VAL A 142 14.54 -14.12 6.98
N GLN A 143 13.70 -15.14 6.87
CA GLN A 143 14.15 -16.51 6.65
C GLN A 143 14.72 -16.66 5.23
N PRO A 144 15.75 -17.50 5.00
CA PRO A 144 16.28 -17.80 3.66
C PRO A 144 15.33 -18.73 2.90
N ASP A 145 14.12 -18.25 2.65
CA ASP A 145 13.02 -18.93 1.99
C ASP A 145 12.43 -17.99 0.93
N PRO A 146 12.26 -18.44 -0.34
CA PRO A 146 11.78 -17.57 -1.41
C PRO A 146 10.45 -16.86 -1.11
N PHE A 147 9.50 -17.53 -0.46
CA PHE A 147 8.23 -16.89 -0.08
C PHE A 147 8.41 -15.85 1.02
N ALA A 148 9.28 -16.12 2.00
CA ALA A 148 9.63 -15.14 3.02
C ALA A 148 10.33 -13.91 2.42
N TRP A 149 11.11 -14.08 1.35
CA TRP A 149 11.76 -12.98 0.62
C TRP A 149 10.75 -12.13 -0.14
N GLU A 150 9.85 -12.73 -0.91
CA GLU A 150 8.81 -12.00 -1.66
C GLU A 150 7.94 -11.15 -0.72
N VAL A 151 7.56 -11.69 0.44
CA VAL A 151 6.79 -10.95 1.44
C VAL A 151 7.59 -9.79 2.04
N ALA A 152 8.87 -10.01 2.33
CA ALA A 152 9.74 -8.97 2.88
C ALA A 152 10.02 -7.86 1.84
N GLU A 153 10.22 -8.22 0.58
CA GLU A 153 10.42 -7.28 -0.53
C GLU A 153 9.16 -6.43 -0.76
N HIS A 154 7.97 -7.04 -0.72
CA HIS A 154 6.72 -6.30 -0.80
C HIS A 154 6.55 -5.31 0.36
N GLU A 155 6.84 -5.73 1.59
CA GLU A 155 6.76 -4.86 2.78
C GLU A 155 7.79 -3.72 2.72
N GLU A 156 9.00 -3.99 2.23
CA GLU A 156 10.02 -2.98 2.00
C GLU A 156 9.54 -1.93 0.99
N GLN A 157 9.06 -2.36 -0.18
CA GLN A 157 8.63 -1.45 -1.23
C GLN A 157 7.40 -0.64 -0.81
N LEU A 158 6.46 -1.27 -0.09
CA LEU A 158 5.32 -0.56 0.50
C LEU A 158 5.77 0.49 1.53
N SER A 159 6.78 0.18 2.34
CA SER A 159 7.34 1.13 3.32
C SER A 159 8.02 2.32 2.64
N ARG A 160 8.77 2.08 1.56
CA ARG A 160 9.40 3.14 0.74
C ARG A 160 8.36 4.05 0.10
N LEU A 161 7.32 3.47 -0.50
CA LEU A 161 6.18 4.20 -1.08
C LEU A 161 5.54 5.15 -0.06
N TRP A 162 5.14 4.64 1.11
CA TRP A 162 4.47 5.46 2.12
C TRP A 162 5.39 6.50 2.75
N SER A 163 6.67 6.19 2.93
CA SER A 163 7.68 7.17 3.34
C SER A 163 7.74 8.34 2.36
N ALA A 164 7.78 8.05 1.06
CA ALA A 164 7.83 9.08 0.02
C ALA A 164 6.53 9.91 -0.04
N ILE A 165 5.36 9.27 0.07
CA ILE A 165 4.06 9.97 0.14
C ILE A 165 4.02 10.93 1.33
N TYR A 166 4.45 10.49 2.52
CA TYR A 166 4.46 11.35 3.70
C TYR A 166 5.49 12.47 3.63
N ALA A 167 6.66 12.21 3.05
CA ALA A 167 7.67 13.25 2.82
C ALA A 167 7.14 14.33 1.87
N ALA A 168 6.52 13.95 0.75
CA ALA A 168 5.90 14.90 -0.18
C ALA A 168 4.77 15.70 0.49
N ARG A 169 3.90 15.03 1.26
CA ARG A 169 2.83 15.70 2.00
C ARG A 169 3.37 16.72 3.00
N ALA A 170 4.44 16.40 3.72
CA ALA A 170 5.06 17.31 4.67
C ALA A 170 5.56 18.60 3.99
N GLU A 171 6.21 18.47 2.82
CA GLU A 171 6.71 19.64 2.08
C GLU A 171 5.57 20.46 1.47
N LEU A 172 4.51 19.83 0.94
CA LEU A 172 3.33 20.55 0.44
C LEU A 172 2.64 21.34 1.56
N LEU A 173 2.50 20.74 2.76
CA LEU A 173 1.99 21.46 3.95
C LEU A 173 2.93 22.58 4.39
N ALA A 174 4.25 22.43 4.21
CA ALA A 174 5.21 23.49 4.49
C ALA A 174 5.03 24.69 3.55
N VAL A 175 4.78 24.45 2.26
CA VAL A 175 4.45 25.50 1.29
C VAL A 175 3.17 26.23 1.70
N GLU A 176 2.08 25.49 1.96
CA GLU A 176 0.79 26.06 2.38
C GLU A 176 0.91 26.89 3.67
N ARG A 177 1.72 26.42 4.63
CA ARG A 177 2.01 27.17 5.86
C ARG A 177 2.71 28.49 5.55
N LEU A 178 3.70 28.51 4.65
CA LEU A 178 4.41 29.75 4.28
C LEU A 178 3.49 30.74 3.55
N ILE A 179 2.60 30.25 2.67
CA ILE A 179 1.58 31.07 2.01
C ILE A 179 0.63 31.67 3.04
N SER A 180 0.12 30.86 3.97
CA SER A 180 -0.78 31.30 5.04
C SER A 180 -0.16 32.38 5.91
N LEU A 181 1.13 32.24 6.22
CA LEU A 181 1.91 33.22 6.99
C LEU A 181 2.32 34.46 6.19
N ARG A 182 2.03 34.50 4.87
CA ARG A 182 2.48 35.55 3.95
C ARG A 182 4.00 35.76 4.02
N ALA A 183 4.74 34.65 4.05
CA ALA A 183 6.19 34.64 4.06
C ALA A 183 6.76 35.29 2.78
N ASP A 184 8.08 35.52 2.76
CA ASP A 184 8.76 36.06 1.59
C ASP A 184 8.59 35.14 0.38
N ARG A 185 8.49 35.76 -0.82
CA ARG A 185 8.29 35.02 -2.07
C ARG A 185 9.42 34.02 -2.33
N MET A 186 10.67 34.36 -2.01
CA MET A 186 11.81 33.47 -2.23
C MET A 186 11.74 32.23 -1.33
N ASP A 187 11.26 32.38 -0.09
CA ASP A 187 11.08 31.25 0.84
C ASP A 187 10.00 30.29 0.34
N ILE A 188 8.88 30.83 -0.17
CA ILE A 188 7.81 30.05 -0.79
C ILE A 188 8.35 29.31 -2.01
N LEU A 189 9.07 29.99 -2.91
CA LEU A 189 9.65 29.38 -4.11
C LEU A 189 10.65 28.27 -3.78
N HIS A 190 11.54 28.51 -2.80
CA HIS A 190 12.54 27.53 -2.38
C HIS A 190 11.88 26.25 -1.83
N THR A 191 10.84 26.43 -1.01
CA THR A 191 10.08 25.31 -0.42
C THR A 191 9.24 24.59 -1.48
N ALA A 192 8.64 25.33 -2.42
CA ALA A 192 7.89 24.76 -3.54
C ALA A 192 8.78 23.87 -4.44
N VAL A 193 10.03 24.27 -4.69
CA VAL A 193 10.99 23.42 -5.42
C VAL A 193 11.31 22.13 -4.66
N THR A 194 11.46 22.20 -3.33
CA THR A 194 11.64 21.00 -2.49
C THR A 194 10.40 20.10 -2.54
N ALA A 195 9.21 20.68 -2.50
CA ALA A 195 7.96 19.94 -2.64
C ALA A 195 7.83 19.27 -4.01
N ALA A 196 8.25 19.94 -5.10
CA ALA A 196 8.29 19.35 -6.45
C ALA A 196 9.17 18.10 -6.50
N TRP A 197 10.37 18.19 -5.92
CA TRP A 197 11.30 17.07 -5.84
C TRP A 197 10.69 15.90 -5.04
N ARG A 198 10.14 16.17 -3.85
CA ARG A 198 9.52 15.10 -3.04
C ARG A 198 8.31 14.47 -3.69
N TRP A 199 7.48 15.27 -4.35
CA TRP A 199 6.35 14.78 -5.13
C TRP A 199 6.80 13.88 -6.28
N ALA A 200 7.86 14.27 -6.99
CA ALA A 200 8.43 13.47 -8.07
C ALA A 200 9.02 12.14 -7.57
N VAL A 201 9.69 12.14 -6.41
CA VAL A 201 10.15 10.91 -5.74
C VAL A 201 8.96 10.03 -5.36
N ALA A 202 7.91 10.59 -4.77
CA ALA A 202 6.70 9.83 -4.42
C ALA A 202 6.05 9.19 -5.64
N ARG A 203 6.00 9.91 -6.77
CA ARG A 203 5.48 9.37 -8.04
C ARG A 203 6.37 8.26 -8.61
N ALA A 204 7.70 8.40 -8.52
CA ALA A 204 8.63 7.34 -8.94
C ALA A 204 8.46 6.06 -8.11
N GLU A 205 8.33 6.18 -6.79
CA GLU A 205 8.07 5.04 -5.90
C GLU A 205 6.69 4.42 -6.15
N ALA A 206 5.67 5.23 -6.46
CA ALA A 206 4.34 4.75 -6.82
C ALA A 206 4.38 3.92 -8.12
N ILE A 207 5.07 4.41 -9.16
CA ILE A 207 5.26 3.65 -10.41
C ILE A 207 6.00 2.34 -10.15
N GLY A 208 7.09 2.38 -9.36
CA GLY A 208 7.84 1.18 -9.01
C GLY A 208 6.99 0.15 -8.28
N TYR A 209 6.17 0.59 -7.32
CA TYR A 209 5.27 -0.28 -6.57
C TYR A 209 4.18 -0.88 -7.45
N THR A 210 3.45 -0.08 -8.22
CA THR A 210 2.33 -0.58 -9.05
C THR A 210 2.82 -1.49 -10.15
N THR A 211 3.98 -1.20 -10.75
CA THR A 211 4.59 -2.08 -11.77
C THR A 211 4.94 -3.45 -11.20
N ALA A 212 5.41 -3.52 -9.95
CA ALA A 212 5.90 -4.76 -9.34
C ALA A 212 4.83 -5.57 -8.61
N PHE A 213 3.90 -4.91 -7.91
CA PHE A 213 3.02 -5.57 -6.93
C PHE A 213 1.52 -5.33 -7.14
N ASP A 214 1.13 -4.28 -7.86
CA ASP A 214 -0.27 -3.89 -8.01
C ASP A 214 -0.52 -3.12 -9.32
N PRO A 215 -0.52 -3.80 -10.48
CA PRO A 215 -0.56 -3.14 -11.79
C PRO A 215 -1.91 -2.50 -12.12
N ASP A 216 -2.97 -2.90 -11.42
CA ASP A 216 -4.32 -2.35 -11.59
C ASP A 216 -4.51 -1.04 -10.81
N GLN A 217 -3.61 -0.75 -9.86
CA GLN A 217 -3.66 0.47 -9.05
C GLN A 217 -3.20 1.70 -9.85
N ASP A 218 -4.05 2.72 -9.85
CA ASP A 218 -3.73 4.00 -10.48
C ASP A 218 -2.65 4.77 -9.69
N VAL A 219 -1.55 5.06 -10.38
CA VAL A 219 -0.41 5.84 -9.86
C VAL A 219 -0.83 7.24 -9.45
N ASP A 220 -1.67 7.90 -10.24
CA ASP A 220 -2.03 9.29 -9.97
C ASP A 220 -2.98 9.37 -8.76
N ALA A 221 -3.84 8.35 -8.55
CA ALA A 221 -4.61 8.19 -7.31
C ALA A 221 -3.72 8.00 -6.07
N LEU A 222 -2.62 7.23 -6.15
CA LEU A 222 -1.66 7.07 -5.06
C LEU A 222 -0.99 8.41 -4.71
N VAL A 223 -0.52 9.12 -5.72
CA VAL A 223 0.21 10.38 -5.56
C VAL A 223 -0.71 11.50 -5.07
N ALA A 224 -2.01 11.46 -5.40
CA ALA A 224 -3.00 12.41 -4.88
C ALA A 224 -3.11 12.40 -3.34
N LEU A 225 -2.69 11.32 -2.66
CA LEU A 225 -2.65 11.26 -1.19
C LEU A 225 -1.64 12.24 -0.57
N THR A 226 -0.66 12.70 -1.35
CA THR A 226 0.32 13.70 -0.91
C THR A 226 -0.35 15.05 -0.60
N GLY A 227 -1.47 15.37 -1.26
CA GLY A 227 -2.20 16.61 -1.09
C GLY A 227 -2.51 17.29 -2.42
N TRP A 228 -3.00 18.52 -2.34
CA TRP A 228 -3.22 19.33 -3.53
C TRP A 228 -1.88 19.70 -4.18
N THR A 229 -1.83 19.65 -5.51
CA THR A 229 -0.69 20.11 -6.31
C THR A 229 -1.19 20.94 -7.49
N PRO A 230 -0.35 21.84 -8.04
CA PRO A 230 -0.63 22.54 -9.29
C PRO A 230 -0.97 21.55 -10.42
N PRO A 231 -1.88 21.90 -11.34
CA PRO A 231 -2.20 21.03 -12.46
C PRO A 231 -0.98 20.85 -13.36
N LEU A 232 -0.57 19.59 -13.54
CA LEU A 232 0.52 19.20 -14.43
C LEU A 232 -0.03 18.41 -15.61
N THR A 233 0.53 18.65 -16.80
CA THR A 233 0.33 17.75 -17.93
C THR A 233 1.08 16.43 -17.71
N GLY A 234 0.65 15.35 -18.37
CA GLY A 234 1.33 14.06 -18.28
C GLY A 234 2.82 14.14 -18.63
N ALA A 235 3.20 14.94 -19.65
CA ALA A 235 4.60 15.14 -20.02
C ALA A 235 5.41 15.85 -18.91
N GLN A 236 4.83 16.86 -18.26
CA GLN A 236 5.47 17.56 -17.15
C GLN A 236 5.63 16.63 -15.94
N ALA A 237 4.60 15.85 -15.60
CA ALA A 237 4.66 14.85 -14.53
C ALA A 237 5.75 13.81 -14.78
N SER A 238 5.84 13.27 -16.00
CA SER A 238 6.90 12.35 -16.41
C SER A 238 8.29 12.97 -16.30
N ARG A 239 8.46 14.22 -16.76
CA ARG A 239 9.75 14.92 -16.72
C ARG A 239 10.25 15.14 -15.29
N LEU A 240 9.36 15.55 -14.39
CA LEU A 240 9.68 15.67 -12.96
C LEU A 240 10.07 14.32 -12.38
N THR A 241 9.31 13.27 -12.70
CA THR A 241 9.57 11.90 -12.21
C THR A 241 10.94 11.39 -12.68
N GLU A 242 11.29 11.58 -13.95
CA GLU A 242 12.60 11.21 -14.51
C GLU A 242 13.75 11.92 -13.80
N ALA A 243 13.61 13.23 -13.54
CA ALA A 243 14.62 14.03 -12.86
C ALA A 243 14.85 13.60 -11.39
N ALA A 244 13.86 12.95 -10.77
CA ALA A 244 13.93 12.42 -9.41
C ALA A 244 14.31 10.93 -9.33
N GLY A 245 14.43 10.26 -10.49
CA GLY A 245 14.69 8.82 -10.56
C GLY A 245 16.02 8.39 -9.96
N GLY A 246 16.11 7.11 -9.55
CA GLY A 246 17.38 6.50 -9.13
C GLY A 246 17.97 7.03 -7.82
N GLY A 247 17.17 7.65 -6.96
CA GLY A 247 17.63 8.22 -5.69
C GLY A 247 18.34 9.57 -5.83
N ALA A 248 17.99 10.34 -6.86
CA ALA A 248 18.55 11.67 -7.09
C ALA A 248 18.36 12.60 -5.88
N SER A 249 19.42 13.33 -5.52
CA SER A 249 19.37 14.38 -4.52
C SER A 249 18.55 15.57 -5.02
N ARG A 250 18.13 16.45 -4.09
CA ARG A 250 17.43 17.70 -4.44
C ARG A 250 18.26 18.56 -5.40
N GLU A 251 19.56 18.65 -5.18
CA GLU A 251 20.48 19.43 -6.00
C GLU A 251 20.58 18.85 -7.43
N GLN A 252 20.66 17.51 -7.53
CA GLN A 252 20.68 16.82 -8.83
C GLN A 252 19.35 16.99 -9.59
N PHE A 253 18.23 16.94 -8.87
CA PHE A 253 16.91 17.22 -9.43
C PHE A 253 16.82 18.64 -10.00
N VAL A 254 17.22 19.65 -9.21
CA VAL A 254 17.23 21.05 -9.66
C VAL A 254 18.16 21.25 -10.85
N HIS A 255 19.34 20.65 -10.82
CA HIS A 255 20.29 20.72 -11.92
C HIS A 255 19.72 20.12 -13.21
N SER A 256 19.06 18.97 -13.12
CA SER A 256 18.44 18.28 -14.27
C SER A 256 17.32 19.08 -14.91
N LEU A 257 16.70 20.00 -14.17
CA LEU A 257 15.60 20.84 -14.63
C LEU A 257 16.00 22.30 -14.92
N HIS A 258 17.30 22.63 -14.86
CA HIS A 258 17.77 24.01 -14.96
C HIS A 258 17.36 24.74 -16.26
N GLY A 259 17.19 24.01 -17.36
CA GLY A 259 16.70 24.54 -18.64
C GLY A 259 15.18 24.55 -18.82
N GLU A 260 14.43 23.96 -17.89
CA GLU A 260 12.99 23.70 -18.00
C GLU A 260 12.17 24.79 -17.30
N THR A 261 12.40 26.05 -17.68
CA THR A 261 11.78 27.22 -16.99
C THR A 261 10.25 27.16 -16.99
N GLY A 262 9.63 26.67 -18.08
CA GLY A 262 8.18 26.47 -18.16
C GLY A 262 7.64 25.44 -17.17
N LEU A 263 8.44 24.43 -16.81
CA LEU A 263 8.07 23.42 -15.80
C LEU A 263 8.17 23.98 -14.39
N GLY A 264 9.25 24.71 -14.11
CA GLY A 264 9.43 25.41 -12.84
C GLY A 264 8.32 26.43 -12.59
N ASN A 265 7.93 27.18 -13.62
CA ASN A 265 6.83 28.15 -13.54
C ASN A 265 5.48 27.46 -13.34
N ALA A 266 5.16 26.40 -14.11
CA ALA A 266 3.89 25.69 -13.95
C ALA A 266 3.67 25.16 -12.52
N TRP A 267 4.74 24.67 -11.88
CA TRP A 267 4.67 24.24 -10.48
C TRP A 267 4.58 25.42 -9.51
N THR A 268 5.50 26.37 -9.60
CA THR A 268 5.61 27.44 -8.59
C THR A 268 4.50 28.49 -8.69
N GLU A 269 4.05 28.84 -9.90
CA GLU A 269 2.96 29.79 -10.11
C GLU A 269 1.61 29.26 -9.62
N GLY A 270 1.40 27.94 -9.59
CA GLY A 270 0.19 27.34 -9.06
C GLY A 270 -0.03 27.62 -7.56
N PHE A 271 1.04 27.84 -6.80
CA PHE A 271 0.99 28.16 -5.38
C PHE A 271 0.89 29.66 -5.09
N LEU A 272 1.22 30.52 -6.05
CA LEU A 272 1.20 31.95 -5.85
C LEU A 272 -0.21 32.49 -6.14
N PRO A 273 -0.76 33.38 -5.29
CA PRO A 273 -2.03 34.01 -5.59
C PRO A 273 -1.93 34.75 -6.93
N ARG A 274 -2.86 34.47 -7.85
CA ARG A 274 -3.00 35.28 -9.07
C ARG A 274 -3.22 36.71 -8.63
N THR A 275 -2.29 37.60 -9.00
CA THR A 275 -2.53 39.04 -8.87
C THR A 275 -3.83 39.32 -9.62
N PRO A 276 -4.90 39.82 -8.99
CA PRO A 276 -6.06 40.25 -9.75
C PRO A 276 -5.56 41.31 -10.72
N ASP A 277 -5.82 41.10 -12.01
CA ASP A 277 -5.64 42.15 -13.00
C ASP A 277 -6.33 43.40 -12.44
N LEU A 278 -5.56 44.47 -12.26
CA LEU A 278 -6.11 45.78 -12.02
C LEU A 278 -6.86 46.15 -13.31
N GLU A 279 -8.11 45.70 -13.40
CA GLU A 279 -9.02 46.05 -14.46
C GLU A 279 -9.01 47.58 -14.58
N HIS A 280 -8.69 48.01 -15.80
CA HIS A 280 -8.87 49.35 -16.32
C HIS A 280 -10.05 50.04 -15.64
N THR A 281 -9.77 51.03 -14.80
CA THR A 281 -10.77 52.05 -14.48
C THR A 281 -10.87 52.90 -15.74
N PRO A 282 -11.98 52.88 -16.51
CA PRO A 282 -12.09 53.80 -17.62
C PRO A 282 -12.20 55.20 -17.03
N GLU A 283 -11.22 56.05 -17.32
CA GLU A 283 -11.32 57.49 -17.11
C GLU A 283 -12.62 57.97 -17.76
N LYS A 284 -13.61 58.31 -16.92
CA LYS A 284 -14.72 59.16 -17.34
C LYS A 284 -14.14 60.54 -17.60
N ASN A 285 -13.73 60.79 -18.83
CA ASN A 285 -13.54 62.12 -19.37
C ASN A 285 -14.86 62.88 -19.20
N GLY A 286 -14.91 63.76 -18.20
CA GLY A 286 -15.94 64.75 -18.06
C GLY A 286 -15.88 65.70 -19.24
N GLN A 287 -16.88 65.63 -20.12
CA GLN A 287 -17.16 66.68 -21.08
C GLN A 287 -17.54 67.96 -20.32
N LEU A 288 -16.70 68.98 -20.47
CA LEU A 288 -17.06 70.37 -20.29
C LEU A 288 -17.72 70.87 -21.57
N SER A 289 -18.92 71.44 -21.41
CA SER A 289 -19.70 72.36 -22.28
C SER A 289 -21.05 71.81 -22.70
#